data_AF-A0A7X9CSW2-F1
#
_entry.id   AF-A0A7X9CSW2-F1
#
_cell.length_a   1.000
_cell.length_b   1.000
_cell.length_c   1.000
_cell.angle_alpha   90.00
_cell.angle_beta   90.00
_cell.angle_gamma   90.00
#
_symmetry.space_group_name_H-M   'P 1'
#
loop_
_entity.id
_entity.type
_entity.pdbx_description
1 polymer ?
#
loop_
_entity_poly.entity_id
_entity_poly.type
_entity_poly.pdbx_seq_one_letter_code
_entity_poly.pdbx_strand_id
1 'polypeptide(L)' 'VSHAMTLVGVDLDKGEIRKWKVENSWSEKSGRKGYFTMSDKWFDEFVYEVVVRKEFLTEDQKKLAESKPTPLPAWDSLA' A
#
# COMPACT_ATOMS: atom_id res chain seq x y z
N VAL A 1 -1.78 -7.39 9.19
CA VAL A 1 -1.37 -5.97 8.93
C VAL A 1 -1.58 -5.13 10.20
N SER A 2 -0.82 -4.04 10.46
CA SER A 2 -0.93 -3.30 11.74
C SER A 2 -1.55 -1.89 11.65
N HIS A 3 -1.42 -1.19 10.53
CA HIS A 3 -1.91 0.19 10.37
C HIS A 3 -2.17 0.51 8.90
N ALA A 4 -3.19 1.33 8.63
CA ALA A 4 -3.54 1.79 7.29
C ALA A 4 -3.26 3.29 7.14
N MET A 5 -2.68 3.67 5.99
CA MET A 5 -2.30 5.04 5.64
C MET A 5 -2.56 5.28 4.15
N THR A 6 -2.39 6.53 3.68
CA THR A 6 -2.69 6.89 2.28
C THR A 6 -1.41 7.30 1.54
N LEU A 7 -1.11 6.67 0.41
CA LEU A 7 -0.07 7.13 -0.51
C LEU A 7 -0.58 8.37 -1.27
N VAL A 8 0.12 9.49 -1.18
CA VAL A 8 -0.28 10.78 -1.80
C VAL A 8 0.79 11.37 -2.71
N GLY A 9 1.86 10.61 -2.98
CA GLY A 9 2.91 11.02 -3.90
C GLY A 9 4.01 9.98 -4.00
N VAL A 10 4.72 10.00 -5.13
CA VAL A 10 5.87 9.15 -5.40
C VAL A 10 6.98 10.02 -6.00
N ASP A 11 8.21 9.79 -5.58
CA ASP A 11 9.41 10.40 -6.15
C ASP A 11 10.08 9.40 -7.09
N LEU A 12 10.22 9.80 -8.36
CA LEU A 12 10.80 8.99 -9.43
C LEU A 12 12.13 9.60 -9.89
N ASP A 13 13.12 8.75 -10.12
CA ASP A 13 14.39 9.11 -10.75
C ASP A 13 14.61 8.20 -11.96
N LYS A 14 14.54 8.78 -13.16
CA LYS A 14 14.64 8.03 -14.42
C LYS A 14 13.70 6.81 -14.52
N GLY A 15 12.54 6.88 -13.86
CA GLY A 15 11.54 5.81 -13.82
C GLY A 15 11.68 4.86 -12.63
N GLU A 16 12.76 4.95 -11.85
CA GLU A 16 12.93 4.17 -10.62
C GLU A 16 12.31 4.90 -9.43
N ILE A 17 11.63 4.15 -8.56
CA ILE A 17 10.99 4.69 -7.36
C ILE A 17 12.05 4.88 -6.28
N ARG A 18 12.16 6.10 -5.74
CA ARG A 18 13.07 6.38 -4.62
C ARG A 18 12.36 6.35 -3.28
N LYS A 19 11.17 6.96 -3.23
CA LYS A 19 10.38 7.13 -2.00
C LYS A 19 8.94 7.50 -2.28
N TRP A 20 8.11 7.23 -1.28
CA TRP A 20 6.69 7.46 -1.23
C TRP A 20 6.38 8.55 -0.20
N LYS A 21 5.44 9.43 -0.54
CA LYS A 21 4.83 10.38 0.40
C LYS A 21 3.57 9.75 0.97
N VAL A 22 3.52 9.65 2.29
CA VAL A 22 2.45 8.95 3.01
C VAL A 22 1.71 9.93 3.92
N GLU A 23 0.40 10.02 3.78
CA GLU A 23 -0.49 10.73 4.70
C GLU A 23 -0.89 9.81 5.85
N ASN A 24 -0.65 10.26 7.08
CA ASN A 24 -0.98 9.52 8.29
C ASN A 24 -2.13 10.20 9.05
N SER A 25 -2.79 9.45 9.94
CA SER A 25 -3.98 9.87 10.69
C SER A 25 -3.70 10.24 12.16
N TRP A 26 -2.44 10.49 12.52
CA TRP A 26 -1.99 10.76 13.90
C TRP A 26 -1.76 12.26 14.19
N SER A 27 -2.58 13.14 13.62
CA SER A 27 -2.48 14.61 13.70
C SER A 27 -1.29 15.23 12.95
N GLU A 28 -1.37 16.55 12.73
CA GLU A 28 -0.30 17.33 12.08
C GLU A 28 1.01 17.39 12.87
N LYS A 29 0.99 17.09 14.17
CA LYS A 29 2.21 17.06 15.02
C LYS A 29 3.08 15.84 14.74
N SER A 30 2.52 14.80 14.13
CA SER A 30 3.23 13.59 13.77
C SER A 30 3.94 13.76 12.42
N GLY A 31 5.19 13.29 12.32
CA GLY A 31 6.00 13.43 11.11
C GLY A 31 6.19 14.89 10.69
N ARG A 32 6.02 15.16 9.39
CA ARG A 32 6.09 16.51 8.82
C ARG A 32 4.68 16.97 8.45
N LYS A 33 4.01 17.68 9.37
CA LYS A 33 2.61 18.13 9.20
C LYS A 33 1.66 16.97 8.89
N GLY A 34 1.79 15.84 9.58
CA GLY A 34 0.98 14.64 9.36
C GLY A 34 1.48 13.71 8.25
N TYR A 35 2.51 14.09 7.50
CA TYR A 35 3.08 13.28 6.43
C TYR A 35 4.37 12.57 6.82
N PHE A 36 4.54 11.38 6.27
CA PHE A 36 5.71 10.53 6.38
C PHE A 36 6.38 10.37 5.01
N THR A 37 7.66 10.04 5.03
CA THR A 37 8.42 9.62 3.85
C THR A 37 8.82 8.18 4.05
N MET A 38 8.48 7.33 3.09
CA MET A 38 8.76 5.90 3.11
C MET A 38 9.68 5.58 1.94
N SER A 39 10.83 4.95 2.18
CA SER A 39 11.70 4.51 1.09
C SER A 39 11.06 3.38 0.30
N ASP A 40 11.48 3.19 -0.94
CA ASP A 40 10.97 2.08 -1.75
C ASP A 40 11.30 0.71 -1.14
N LYS A 41 12.51 0.55 -0.61
CA LYS A 41 12.90 -0.65 0.15
C LYS A 41 11.98 -0.94 1.36
N TRP A 42 11.52 0.09 2.06
CA TRP A 42 10.59 -0.11 3.18
C TRP A 42 9.22 -0.57 2.67
N PHE A 43 8.77 -0.05 1.52
CA PHE A 43 7.56 -0.51 0.87
C PHE A 43 7.64 -2.02 0.59
N ASP A 44 8.73 -2.48 -0.02
CA ASP A 44 8.93 -3.90 -0.34
C ASP A 44 8.91 -4.82 0.90
N GLU A 45 9.47 -4.35 2.02
CA GLU A 45 9.61 -5.18 3.23
C GLU A 45 8.36 -5.17 4.13
N PHE A 46 7.59 -4.08 4.14
CA PHE A 46 6.57 -3.86 5.19
C PHE A 46 5.19 -3.45 4.69
N VAL A 47 5.00 -3.23 3.39
CA VAL A 47 3.67 -3.01 2.81
C VAL A 47 3.13 -4.33 2.29
N TYR A 48 1.99 -4.74 2.84
CA TYR A 48 1.34 -6.01 2.47
C TYR A 48 0.19 -5.83 1.49
N GLU A 49 -0.48 -4.68 1.53
CA GLU A 49 -1.73 -4.45 0.80
C GLU A 49 -1.81 -3.03 0.27
N VAL A 50 -2.38 -2.90 -0.93
CA VAL A 50 -2.79 -1.63 -1.53
C VAL A 50 -4.18 -1.78 -2.13
N VAL A 51 -4.96 -0.69 -2.11
CA VAL A 51 -6.27 -0.63 -2.75
C VAL A 51 -6.17 0.26 -3.97
N VAL A 52 -6.49 -0.30 -5.13
CA VAL A 52 -6.47 0.40 -6.43
C VAL A 52 -7.83 0.28 -7.12
N ARG A 53 -8.13 1.21 -8.03
CA ARG A 53 -9.34 1.10 -8.86
C ARG A 53 -9.21 -0.08 -9.82
N LYS A 54 -10.30 -0.84 -10.00
CA LYS A 54 -10.35 -2.02 -10.88
C LYS A 54 -9.94 -1.74 -12.34
N GLU A 55 -10.09 -0.49 -12.79
CA GLU A 55 -9.69 -0.05 -14.13
C GLU A 55 -8.18 -0.19 -14.39
N PHE A 56 -7.36 -0.19 -13.33
CA PHE A 56 -5.90 -0.36 -13.43
C PHE A 56 -5.44 -1.83 -13.40
N LEU A 57 -6.35 -2.76 -13.15
CA LEU A 57 -6.03 -4.18 -13.13
C LEU A 57 -5.93 -4.74 -14.54
N THR A 58 -5.02 -5.69 -14.74
CA THR A 58 -5.00 -6.51 -15.95
C THR A 58 -6.25 -7.41 -16.01
N GLU A 59 -6.60 -7.91 -17.19
CA GLU A 59 -7.73 -8.83 -17.34
C GLU A 59 -7.58 -10.10 -16.50
N ASP A 60 -6.37 -10.62 -16.35
CA ASP A 60 -6.09 -11.79 -15.51
C ASP A 60 -6.28 -11.49 -14.02
N GLN A 61 -5.87 -10.31 -13.56
CA GLN A 61 -6.11 -9.87 -12.18
C GLN A 61 -7.61 -9.68 -11.88
N LYS A 62 -8.39 -9.16 -12.84
CA LYS A 62 -9.85 -9.04 -12.69
C LYS A 62 -10.52 -10.41 -12.55
N LYS A 63 -10.17 -11.36 -13.43
CA LYS A 63 -10.67 -12.75 -13.34
C LYS A 63 -10.28 -13.41 -12.02
N LEU A 64 -9.04 -13.20 -11.56
CA LEU A 64 -8.59 -13.71 -10.26
C LEU A 64 -9.43 -13.15 -9.11
N ALA A 65 -9.71 -11.85 -9.11
CA ALA A 65 -10.54 -11.19 -8.10
C ALA A 65 -12.00 -11.68 -8.05
N GLU A 66 -12.51 -12.25 -9.16
CA GLU A 66 -13.85 -12.82 -9.26
C GLU A 66 -13.88 -14.34 -8.98
N SER A 67 -12.73 -14.97 -8.81
CA SER A 67 -12.61 -16.40 -8.57
C SER A 67 -13.02 -16.79 -7.14
N LYS A 68 -13.23 -18.09 -6.90
CA LYS A 68 -13.55 -18.60 -5.56
C LYS A 68 -12.36 -18.30 -4.61
N PRO A 69 -12.56 -17.57 -3.51
CA PRO A 69 -11.48 -17.25 -2.58
C PRO A 69 -10.99 -18.50 -1.84
N THR A 70 -9.69 -18.54 -1.55
CA THR A 70 -9.09 -19.56 -0.69
C THR A 70 -9.39 -19.21 0.78
N PRO A 71 -10.07 -20.09 1.53
CA PRO A 71 -10.30 -19.84 2.95
C PRO A 71 -8.98 -19.86 3.72
N LEU A 72 -8.75 -18.84 4.54
CA LEU A 72 -7.64 -18.79 5.49
C LEU A 72 -8.16 -19.03 6.91
N PRO A 73 -7.34 -19.56 7.82
CA PRO A 73 -7.66 -19.63 9.25
C PRO A 73 -7.92 -18.23 9.84
N ALA A 74 -8.76 -18.17 10.88
CA ALA A 74 -9.10 -16.90 11.53
C ALA A 74 -7.91 -16.19 12.21
N TRP A 75 -6.80 -16.88 12.41
CA TRP A 75 -5.57 -16.36 13.02
C TRP A 75 -4.43 -16.18 12.01
N ASP A 76 -4.72 -16.24 10.71
CA ASP A 76 -3.73 -15.93 9.69
C ASP A 76 -3.20 -14.50 9.87
N SER A 77 -1.92 -14.28 9.55
CA SER A 77 -1.28 -12.96 9.76
C SER A 77 -1.76 -11.89 8.77
N LEU A 78 -2.45 -12.29 7.70
CA LEU A 78 -3.14 -11.41 6.76
C LEU A 78 -4.55 -11.01 7.23
N ALA A 79 -5.06 -11.57 8.34
CA ALA A 79 -6.32 -11.15 8.95
C ALA A 79 -6.21 -9.77 9.62
#